data_AF-A0A8S3I9D3-F1
#
_entry.id   AF-A0A8S3I9D3-F1
#
_cell.length_a   1.000
_cell.length_b   1.000
_cell.length_c   1.000
_cell.angle_alpha   90.00
_cell.angle_beta   90.00
_cell.angle_gamma   90.00
#
_symmetry.space_group_name_H-M   'P 1'
#
loop_
_entity.id
_entity.type
_entity.pdbx_description
1 polymer ?
#
loop_
_entity_poly.entity_id
_entity_poly.type
_entity_poly.pdbx_seq_one_letter_code
_entity_poly.pdbx_strand_id
1 'polypeptide(L)'
;MVEFGFSDIGMMESLRRLFWILLKIKTSEETMEENKQLNTTSTRKILVTTTHFTWEGHTEEFKTNVNLRKQQAQIVLFMGDSNESFHPRLILYEAGFMNCFSTSRLPLLSTHPQRPSLPSKDILCDSTLDWIMHNNYACPILANVLRNLLCAGGYSVSDHCPVMCIYEIGC
;
A
#
# COMPACT_ATOMS: atom_id res chain seq x y z
N MET A 1 19.41 4.73 -2.25
CA MET A 1 18.37 5.03 -3.26
C MET A 1 19.00 4.90 -4.64
N VAL A 2 18.31 4.32 -5.62
CA VAL A 2 18.80 4.11 -7.00
C VAL A 2 18.10 5.06 -7.97
N GLU A 3 16.76 5.04 -7.94
CA GLU A 3 15.90 5.77 -8.88
C GLU A 3 14.56 6.06 -8.20
N PHE A 4 13.84 7.07 -8.66
CA PHE A 4 12.49 7.39 -8.21
C PHE A 4 11.73 8.11 -9.32
N GLY A 5 10.41 8.08 -9.25
CA GLY A 5 9.57 8.76 -10.23
C GLY A 5 8.09 8.65 -9.91
N PHE A 6 7.28 8.94 -10.90
CA PHE A 6 5.85 8.75 -10.84
C PHE A 6 5.31 8.25 -12.19
N SER A 7 4.16 7.61 -12.14
CA SER A 7 3.39 7.16 -13.30
C SER A 7 1.98 7.70 -13.20
N ASP A 8 1.45 8.15 -14.34
CA ASP A 8 0.03 8.41 -14.47
C ASP A 8 -0.70 7.09 -14.66
N ILE A 9 -1.68 6.83 -13.78
CA ILE A 9 -2.50 5.62 -13.81
C ILE A 9 -3.99 5.95 -14.02
N GLY A 10 -4.29 7.13 -14.60
CA GLY A 10 -5.66 7.57 -14.84
C GLY A 10 -6.31 8.17 -13.59
N MET A 11 -5.54 8.92 -12.81
CA MET A 11 -6.07 9.62 -11.64
C MET A 11 -6.78 10.91 -12.07
N MET A 12 -7.98 11.13 -11.53
CA MET A 12 -8.76 12.33 -11.85
C MET A 12 -8.16 13.59 -11.21
N GLU A 13 -7.63 13.45 -10.00
CA GLU A 13 -7.03 14.53 -9.26
C GLU A 13 -5.65 14.88 -9.82
N SER A 14 -5.43 16.16 -10.12
CA SER A 14 -4.24 16.65 -10.83
C SER A 14 -2.91 16.35 -10.13
N LEU A 15 -2.93 16.18 -8.81
CA LEU A 15 -1.74 15.88 -7.98
C LEU A 15 -1.63 14.42 -7.55
N ARG A 16 -2.63 13.57 -7.82
CA ARG A 16 -2.59 12.15 -7.44
C ARG A 16 -1.94 11.34 -8.55
N ARG A 17 -0.92 10.57 -8.21
CA ARG A 17 -0.18 9.71 -9.14
C ARG A 17 0.24 8.45 -8.41
N LEU A 18 0.68 7.46 -9.17
CA LEU A 18 1.51 6.39 -8.60
C LEU A 18 2.92 6.94 -8.45
N PHE A 19 3.41 7.05 -7.24
CA PHE A 19 4.81 7.39 -6.95
C PHE A 19 5.59 6.12 -6.70
N TRP A 20 6.86 6.09 -7.08
CA TRP A 20 7.70 4.92 -6.89
C TRP A 20 9.15 5.28 -6.61
N ILE A 21 9.82 4.39 -5.89
CA ILE A 21 11.23 4.46 -5.54
C ILE A 21 11.87 3.09 -5.68
N LEU A 22 13.00 3.04 -6.37
CA LEU A 22 13.85 1.86 -6.48
C LEU A 22 15.01 1.99 -5.48
N LEU A 23 15.06 1.05 -4.55
CA LEU A 23 16.06 1.00 -3.48
C LEU A 23 17.07 -0.11 -3.73
N LYS A 24 18.33 0.14 -3.35
CA LYS A 24 19.41 -0.86 -3.35
C LYS A 24 19.47 -1.48 -1.95
N ILE A 25 19.38 -2.80 -1.84
CA ILE A 25 19.58 -3.48 -0.56
C ILE A 25 21.08 -3.46 -0.25
N LYS A 26 21.44 -3.00 0.96
CA LYS A 26 22.80 -3.16 1.47
C LYS A 26 22.95 -4.61 1.93
N THR A 27 23.77 -5.38 1.23
CA THR A 27 24.25 -6.68 1.72
C THR A 27 25.45 -6.45 2.63
N SER A 28 25.64 -7.30 3.64
CA SER A 28 26.86 -7.28 4.45
C SER A 28 28.08 -7.66 3.60
N GLU A 29 29.27 -7.25 4.04
CA GLU A 29 30.54 -7.56 3.35
C GLU A 29 30.81 -9.08 3.32
N GLU A 30 30.44 -9.81 4.37
CA GLU A 30 30.54 -11.28 4.45
C GLU A 30 29.71 -11.97 3.35
N THR A 31 28.49 -11.49 3.12
CA THR A 31 27.63 -12.01 2.03
C THR A 31 28.15 -11.65 0.64
N MET A 32 29.01 -10.62 0.51
CA MET A 32 29.60 -10.25 -0.78
C MET A 32 30.73 -11.19 -1.20
N GLU A 33 31.51 -11.74 -0.28
CA GLU A 33 32.56 -12.72 -0.60
C GLU A 33 32.00 -14.05 -1.10
N GLU A 34 30.93 -14.55 -0.46
CA GLU A 34 30.23 -15.76 -0.91
C GLU A 34 29.64 -15.60 -2.32
N ASN A 35 29.01 -14.46 -2.62
CA ASN A 35 28.46 -14.18 -3.96
C ASN A 35 29.54 -13.99 -5.03
N LYS A 36 30.75 -13.56 -4.64
CA LYS A 36 31.90 -13.41 -5.56
C LYS A 36 32.43 -14.76 -6.03
N GLN A 37 32.33 -15.81 -5.20
CA GLN A 37 32.64 -17.18 -5.61
C GLN A 37 31.60 -17.77 -6.58
N LEU A 38 30.35 -17.31 -6.51
CA LEU A 38 29.23 -17.78 -7.36
C LEU A 38 29.07 -17.02 -8.69
N ASN A 39 29.94 -16.04 -9.03
CA ASN A 39 29.84 -15.19 -10.23
C ASN A 39 28.48 -14.46 -10.39
N THR A 40 27.73 -14.27 -9.31
CA THR A 40 26.40 -13.61 -9.31
C THR A 40 26.47 -12.24 -8.66
N THR A 41 27.08 -11.27 -9.32
CA THR A 41 27.18 -9.87 -8.85
C THR A 41 25.92 -9.04 -9.13
N SER A 42 24.71 -9.62 -9.02
CA SER A 42 23.48 -8.83 -9.14
C SER A 42 23.13 -8.23 -7.78
N THR A 43 23.26 -6.90 -7.64
CA THR A 43 22.80 -6.28 -6.39
C THR A 43 21.29 -6.32 -6.31
N ARG A 44 20.75 -6.90 -5.23
CA ARG A 44 19.31 -6.94 -4.98
C ARG A 44 18.72 -5.53 -4.86
N LYS A 45 17.58 -5.33 -5.51
CA LYS A 45 16.81 -4.07 -5.50
C LYS A 45 15.39 -4.33 -5.01
N ILE A 46 14.79 -3.31 -4.42
CA ILE A 46 13.38 -3.32 -4.00
C ILE A 46 12.69 -2.13 -4.67
N LEU A 47 11.57 -2.39 -5.35
CA LEU A 47 10.68 -1.35 -5.85
C LEU A 47 9.57 -1.13 -4.82
N VAL A 48 9.44 0.10 -4.35
CA VAL A 48 8.37 0.53 -3.44
C VAL A 48 7.53 1.56 -4.16
N THR A 49 6.22 1.43 -4.07
CA THR A 49 5.24 2.18 -4.87
C THR A 49 4.10 2.63 -3.99
N THR A 50 3.69 3.88 -4.09
CA THR A 50 2.53 4.38 -3.37
C THR A 50 1.56 5.14 -4.25
N THR A 51 0.28 5.08 -3.92
CA THR A 51 -0.76 5.77 -4.64
C THR A 51 -1.98 5.98 -3.74
N HIS A 52 -2.80 6.95 -4.12
CA HIS A 52 -4.06 7.26 -3.47
C HIS A 52 -5.12 7.30 -4.58
N PHE A 53 -5.95 6.27 -4.68
CA PHE A 53 -6.94 6.13 -5.75
C PHE A 53 -8.04 7.17 -5.67
N THR A 54 -8.70 7.45 -6.79
CA THR A 54 -9.83 8.38 -6.82
C THR A 54 -10.96 7.89 -5.89
N TRP A 55 -11.54 8.81 -5.13
CA TRP A 55 -12.52 8.50 -4.09
C TRP A 55 -13.87 8.00 -4.67
N GLU A 56 -14.63 7.26 -3.85
CA GLU A 56 -15.94 6.71 -4.23
C GLU A 56 -17.01 7.80 -4.39
N GLY A 57 -17.66 7.84 -5.55
CA GLY A 57 -18.67 8.87 -5.84
C GLY A 57 -18.07 10.12 -6.49
N HIS A 58 -16.86 10.01 -7.06
CA HIS A 58 -16.32 11.08 -7.90
C HIS A 58 -17.28 11.40 -9.05
N THR A 59 -17.36 12.69 -9.44
CA THR A 59 -18.36 13.16 -10.42
C THR A 59 -18.30 12.42 -11.76
N GLU A 60 -17.12 11.97 -12.17
CA GLU A 60 -16.94 11.18 -13.39
C GLU A 60 -17.57 9.79 -13.30
N GLU A 61 -17.65 9.18 -12.12
CA GLU A 61 -18.30 7.88 -11.96
C GLU A 61 -19.79 7.98 -12.23
N PHE A 62 -20.43 9.06 -11.78
CA PHE A 62 -21.84 9.33 -12.08
C PHE A 62 -22.06 9.59 -13.58
N LYS A 63 -21.13 10.28 -14.25
CA LYS A 63 -21.24 10.58 -15.69
C LYS A 63 -21.04 9.35 -16.57
N THR A 64 -20.06 8.52 -16.21
CA THR A 64 -19.61 7.40 -17.05
C THR A 64 -20.21 6.06 -16.62
N ASN A 65 -20.75 5.98 -15.41
CA ASN A 65 -21.16 4.74 -14.75
C ASN A 65 -20.03 3.69 -14.68
N VAL A 66 -18.79 4.16 -14.52
CA VAL A 66 -17.58 3.34 -14.42
C VAL A 66 -16.94 3.53 -13.05
N ASN A 67 -16.56 2.43 -12.40
CA ASN A 67 -15.68 2.44 -11.23
C ASN A 67 -14.25 2.76 -11.70
N LEU A 68 -13.75 3.95 -11.37
CA LEU A 68 -12.43 4.43 -11.79
C LEU A 68 -11.30 3.64 -11.14
N ARG A 69 -11.49 3.20 -9.89
CA ARG A 69 -10.48 2.45 -9.12
C ARG A 69 -10.19 1.09 -9.73
N LYS A 70 -11.20 0.45 -10.34
CA LYS A 70 -11.01 -0.80 -11.08
C LYS A 70 -10.01 -0.63 -12.22
N GLN A 71 -10.04 0.50 -12.94
CA GLN A 71 -9.10 0.79 -14.02
C GLN A 71 -7.71 1.13 -13.47
N GLN A 72 -7.67 1.97 -12.42
CA GLN A 72 -6.42 2.38 -11.75
C GLN A 72 -5.65 1.18 -11.15
N ALA A 73 -6.36 0.14 -10.71
CA ALA A 73 -5.76 -1.07 -10.12
C ALA A 73 -5.08 -2.02 -11.13
N GLN A 74 -5.36 -1.90 -12.43
CA GLN A 74 -4.85 -2.85 -13.44
C GLN A 74 -3.33 -2.75 -13.71
N ILE A 75 -2.60 -1.83 -13.05
CA ILE A 75 -1.23 -1.43 -13.45
C ILE A 75 -0.16 -1.61 -12.34
N VAL A 76 -0.47 -2.09 -11.12
CA VAL A 76 0.31 -1.62 -9.94
C VAL A 76 0.79 -2.68 -8.94
N LEU A 77 2.05 -2.53 -8.44
CA LEU A 77 2.52 -2.98 -7.11
C LEU A 77 2.10 -1.92 -6.08
N PHE A 78 1.61 -2.23 -4.88
CA PHE A 78 0.82 -1.22 -4.14
C PHE A 78 1.07 -1.10 -2.62
N MET A 79 1.28 0.13 -2.15
CA MET A 79 0.97 0.55 -0.78
C MET A 79 0.27 1.92 -0.75
N GLY A 80 -0.87 2.05 -0.07
CA GLY A 80 -1.59 3.32 0.02
C GLY A 80 -3.10 3.16 0.18
N ASP A 81 -3.83 4.24 -0.10
CA ASP A 81 -5.28 4.30 0.02
C ASP A 81 -5.95 3.96 -1.32
N SER A 82 -6.67 2.85 -1.38
CA SER A 82 -7.38 2.44 -2.58
C SER A 82 -8.79 3.02 -2.68
N ASN A 83 -9.26 3.74 -1.64
CA ASN A 83 -10.63 4.24 -1.48
C ASN A 83 -11.72 3.17 -1.69
N GLU A 84 -11.35 1.88 -1.63
CA GLU A 84 -12.25 0.77 -1.89
C GLU A 84 -11.67 -0.55 -1.34
N SER A 85 -12.49 -1.30 -0.59
CA SER A 85 -12.03 -2.49 0.12
C SER A 85 -11.92 -3.77 -0.71
N PHE A 86 -12.50 -3.81 -1.92
CA PHE A 86 -12.68 -5.06 -2.67
C PHE A 86 -11.93 -5.11 -4.01
N HIS A 87 -12.33 -4.32 -5.01
CA HIS A 87 -11.85 -4.49 -6.39
C HIS A 87 -10.35 -4.29 -6.56
N PRO A 88 -9.73 -3.21 -6.02
CA PRO A 88 -8.28 -3.03 -6.08
C PRO A 88 -7.52 -4.23 -5.52
N ARG A 89 -7.93 -4.71 -4.35
CA ARG A 89 -7.31 -5.85 -3.68
C ARG A 89 -7.42 -7.13 -4.53
N LEU A 90 -8.57 -7.37 -5.16
CA LEU A 90 -8.79 -8.55 -6.00
C LEU A 90 -7.91 -8.53 -7.25
N ILE A 91 -7.85 -7.40 -7.96
CA ILE A 91 -7.01 -7.26 -9.17
C ILE A 91 -5.53 -7.48 -8.84
N LEU A 92 -5.07 -6.90 -7.73
CA LEU A 92 -3.70 -7.07 -7.26
C LEU A 92 -3.42 -8.52 -6.86
N TYR A 93 -4.39 -9.19 -6.23
CA TYR A 93 -4.32 -10.62 -5.92
C TYR A 93 -4.18 -11.49 -7.16
N GLU A 94 -4.98 -11.23 -8.19
CA GLU A 94 -4.89 -11.92 -9.49
C GLU A 94 -3.54 -11.66 -10.19
N ALA A 95 -2.90 -10.50 -9.94
CA ALA A 95 -1.56 -10.18 -10.41
C ALA A 95 -0.42 -10.78 -9.55
N GLY A 96 -0.74 -11.61 -8.55
CA GLY A 96 0.26 -12.27 -7.69
C GLY A 96 0.70 -11.46 -6.47
N PHE A 97 -0.05 -10.42 -6.10
CA PHE A 97 0.20 -9.64 -4.88
C PHE A 97 -0.70 -10.07 -3.73
N MET A 98 -0.14 -10.25 -2.54
CA MET A 98 -0.92 -10.50 -1.33
C MET A 98 -0.85 -9.31 -0.37
N ASN A 99 -1.93 -9.08 0.39
CA ASN A 99 -1.92 -8.07 1.46
C ASN A 99 -1.22 -8.64 2.70
N CYS A 100 -0.51 -7.79 3.43
CA CYS A 100 0.25 -8.16 4.61
C CYS A 100 -0.56 -8.91 5.69
N PHE A 101 -1.84 -8.58 5.87
CA PHE A 101 -2.71 -9.26 6.83
C PHE A 101 -3.01 -10.71 6.42
N SER A 102 -3.43 -10.92 5.17
CA SER A 102 -3.81 -12.24 4.66
C SER A 102 -2.62 -13.19 4.63
N THR A 103 -1.44 -12.72 4.20
CA THR A 103 -0.20 -13.50 4.25
C THR A 103 0.14 -13.93 5.68
N SER A 104 -0.06 -13.03 6.66
CA SER A 104 0.17 -13.30 8.09
C SER A 104 -0.98 -14.05 8.77
N ARG A 105 -2.02 -14.47 8.02
CA ARG A 105 -3.24 -15.10 8.53
C ARG A 105 -3.97 -14.28 9.61
N LEU A 106 -3.86 -12.95 9.49
CA LEU A 106 -4.54 -12.00 10.37
C LEU A 106 -5.90 -11.60 9.77
N PRO A 107 -6.88 -11.23 10.61
CA PRO A 107 -8.10 -10.62 10.13
C PRO A 107 -7.80 -9.28 9.43
N LEU A 108 -8.64 -8.90 8.48
CA LEU A 108 -8.59 -7.57 7.88
C LEU A 108 -9.04 -6.55 8.93
N LEU A 109 -8.15 -5.62 9.26
CA LEU A 109 -8.40 -4.59 10.26
C LEU A 109 -8.88 -3.32 9.58
N SER A 110 -9.93 -2.69 10.11
CA SER A 110 -10.44 -1.43 9.57
C SER A 110 -9.40 -0.31 9.68
N THR A 111 -9.20 0.40 8.58
CA THR A 111 -8.30 1.56 8.50
C THR A 111 -9.09 2.86 8.52
N HIS A 112 -10.40 2.83 8.25
CA HIS A 112 -11.27 4.00 8.30
C HIS A 112 -12.67 3.62 8.83
N PRO A 113 -13.34 4.47 9.63
CA PRO A 113 -12.83 5.73 10.18
C PRO A 113 -11.94 5.49 11.42
N GLN A 114 -10.90 6.32 11.59
CA GLN A 114 -10.16 6.41 12.85
C GLN A 114 -11.01 7.10 13.90
N ARG A 115 -11.27 6.43 15.03
CA ARG A 115 -12.05 6.97 16.13
C ARG A 115 -11.17 7.42 17.31
N PRO A 116 -11.55 8.49 18.04
CA PRO A 116 -12.73 9.33 17.81
C PRO A 116 -12.61 10.16 16.51
N SER A 117 -13.70 10.27 15.76
CA SER A 117 -13.77 11.06 14.52
C SER A 117 -14.78 12.20 14.65
N LEU A 118 -15.00 12.98 13.58
CA LEU A 118 -16.11 13.93 13.57
C LEU A 118 -17.45 13.17 13.64
N PRO A 119 -18.51 13.70 14.26
CA PRO A 119 -19.80 13.00 14.36
C PRO A 119 -20.38 12.54 13.02
N SER A 120 -20.15 13.31 11.95
CA SER A 120 -20.56 12.96 10.58
C SER A 120 -19.77 11.80 9.96
N LYS A 121 -18.58 11.50 10.50
CA LYS A 121 -17.71 10.39 10.11
C LYS A 121 -17.90 9.17 11.02
N ASP A 122 -18.34 9.36 12.27
CA ASP A 122 -18.57 8.28 13.23
C ASP A 122 -19.71 7.32 12.80
N ILE A 123 -20.63 7.79 11.95
CA ILE A 123 -21.71 6.97 11.37
C ILE A 123 -21.24 6.07 10.22
N LEU A 124 -20.01 6.23 9.73
CA LEU A 124 -19.48 5.43 8.64
C LEU A 124 -19.12 4.03 9.11
N CYS A 125 -19.41 3.05 8.26
CA CYS A 125 -19.05 1.65 8.51
C CYS A 125 -17.53 1.46 8.46
N ASP A 126 -17.04 0.60 9.35
CA ASP A 126 -15.66 0.17 9.37
C ASP A 126 -15.24 -0.45 8.04
N SER A 127 -14.20 0.13 7.44
CA SER A 127 -13.71 -0.24 6.11
C SER A 127 -12.19 -0.38 6.12
N THR A 128 -11.67 -1.29 5.31
CA THR A 128 -10.22 -1.40 5.04
C THR A 128 -9.95 -0.75 3.70
N LEU A 129 -9.46 0.48 3.72
CA LEU A 129 -9.22 1.28 2.52
C LEU A 129 -7.71 1.38 2.21
N ASP A 130 -6.89 1.26 3.25
CA ASP A 130 -5.45 1.36 3.16
C ASP A 130 -4.83 -0.03 3.10
N TRP A 131 -3.98 -0.27 2.10
CA TRP A 131 -3.37 -1.57 1.86
C TRP A 131 -1.86 -1.48 1.77
N ILE A 132 -1.18 -2.51 2.27
CA ILE A 132 0.22 -2.81 1.95
C ILE A 132 0.24 -4.19 1.29
N MET A 133 0.58 -4.21 0.01
CA MET A 133 0.60 -5.39 -0.85
C MET A 133 2.03 -5.73 -1.23
N HIS A 134 2.33 -7.02 -1.36
CA HIS A 134 3.67 -7.51 -1.69
C HIS A 134 3.61 -8.75 -2.59
N ASN A 135 4.69 -9.03 -3.31
CA ASN A 135 4.85 -10.29 -4.05
C ASN A 135 5.63 -11.31 -3.20
N ASN A 136 5.97 -12.44 -3.81
CA ASN A 136 6.62 -13.57 -3.14
C ASN A 136 8.09 -13.32 -2.72
N TYR A 137 8.67 -12.14 -3.01
CA TYR A 137 10.06 -11.82 -2.62
C TYR A 137 10.18 -11.08 -1.28
N ALA A 138 9.04 -10.79 -0.64
CA ALA A 138 8.98 -10.17 0.69
C ALA A 138 8.02 -10.97 1.58
N CYS A 139 8.47 -11.33 2.78
CA CYS A 139 7.66 -12.04 3.77
C CYS A 139 7.31 -11.09 4.92
N PRO A 140 6.02 -10.81 5.17
CA PRO A 140 5.62 -10.00 6.31
C PRO A 140 5.84 -10.80 7.60
N ILE A 141 6.62 -10.23 8.53
CA ILE A 141 6.85 -10.79 9.87
C ILE A 141 5.82 -10.26 10.86
N LEU A 142 5.37 -9.01 10.66
CA LEU A 142 4.42 -8.34 11.53
C LEU A 142 3.57 -7.39 10.69
N ALA A 143 2.26 -7.38 10.92
CA ALA A 143 1.34 -6.42 10.33
C ALA A 143 0.31 -5.95 11.37
N ASN A 144 0.00 -4.65 11.39
CA ASN A 144 -0.99 -4.09 12.31
C ASN A 144 -1.59 -2.78 11.75
N VAL A 145 -2.74 -2.37 12.28
CA VAL A 145 -3.30 -1.03 12.10
C VAL A 145 -3.06 -0.25 13.38
N LEU A 146 -2.34 0.86 13.28
CA LEU A 146 -2.03 1.68 14.45
C LEU A 146 -3.23 2.56 14.79
N ARG A 147 -3.93 2.22 15.86
CA ARG A 147 -5.05 3.01 16.40
C ARG A 147 -4.55 3.96 17.48
N ASN A 148 -5.37 4.98 17.78
CA ASN A 148 -5.11 5.97 18.84
C ASN A 148 -3.81 6.75 18.64
N LEU A 149 -3.42 6.99 17.39
CA LEU A 149 -2.37 7.95 17.05
C LEU A 149 -2.96 9.36 17.17
N LEU A 150 -2.80 9.94 18.36
CA LEU A 150 -3.32 11.26 18.70
C LEU A 150 -2.19 12.30 18.67
N CYS A 151 -2.51 13.50 18.20
CA CYS A 151 -1.64 14.66 18.38
C CYS A 151 -1.63 15.11 19.85
N ALA A 152 -0.77 16.06 20.21
CA ALA A 152 -0.66 16.59 21.57
C ALA A 152 -2.00 17.16 22.11
N GLY A 153 -2.95 17.52 21.24
CA GLY A 153 -4.29 17.99 21.61
C GLY A 153 -5.32 16.88 21.85
N GLY A 154 -4.94 15.59 21.75
CA GLY A 154 -5.87 14.46 21.93
C GLY A 154 -6.76 14.16 20.72
N TYR A 155 -6.52 14.82 19.58
CA TYR A 155 -7.25 14.56 18.34
C TYR A 155 -6.50 13.58 17.45
N SER A 156 -7.25 12.81 16.67
CA SER A 156 -6.67 12.00 15.61
C SER A 156 -5.90 12.86 14.61
N VAL A 157 -4.72 12.39 14.17
CA VAL A 157 -3.92 13.07 13.13
C VAL A 157 -4.50 12.91 11.72
N SER A 158 -5.43 11.97 11.53
CA SER A 158 -6.05 11.61 10.25
C SER A 158 -7.43 10.97 10.50
N ASP A 159 -8.35 10.98 9.54
CA ASP A 159 -9.55 10.13 9.58
C ASP A 159 -9.26 8.67 9.20
N HIS A 160 -8.02 8.35 8.79
CA HIS A 160 -7.52 7.01 8.54
C HIS A 160 -6.44 6.58 9.56
N CYS A 161 -6.53 5.34 10.02
CA CYS A 161 -5.49 4.66 10.80
C CYS A 161 -4.40 4.11 9.87
N PRO A 162 -3.10 4.40 10.11
CA PRO A 162 -2.05 3.88 9.26
C PRO A 162 -1.88 2.36 9.43
N VAL A 163 -1.60 1.71 8.31
CA VAL A 163 -1.17 0.31 8.27
C VAL A 163 0.34 0.25 8.46
N MET A 164 0.80 -0.59 9.38
CA MET A 164 2.20 -0.87 9.62
C MET A 164 2.49 -2.31 9.26
N CYS A 165 3.59 -2.54 8.52
CA CYS A 165 4.08 -3.88 8.22
C CYS A 165 5.61 -3.92 8.31
N ILE A 166 6.16 -4.99 8.88
CA ILE A 166 7.60 -5.29 8.92
C ILE A 166 7.84 -6.49 8.01
N TYR A 167 8.85 -6.39 7.15
CA TYR A 167 9.18 -7.41 6.16
C TYR A 167 10.57 -8.00 6.39
N GLU A 168 10.68 -9.29 6.14
CA GLU A 168 11.91 -9.96 5.74
C GLU A 168 12.00 -9.97 4.21
N ILE A 169 13.19 -9.71 3.66
CA ILE A 169 13.39 -9.63 2.21
C ILE A 169 14.33 -10.73 1.74
N GLY A 170 13.92 -11.48 0.70
CA GLY A 170 14.75 -12.53 0.09
C GLY A 170 14.60 -13.91 0.73
N CYS A 171 13.46 -14.14 1.37
CA CYS A 171 12.90 -15.44 1.73
C CYS A 171 12.57 -16.32 0.51
#